data_AF-A0A965L9T5-F1
#
_entry.id   AF-A0A965L9T5-F1
#
_cell.length_a   1.000
_cell.length_b   1.000
_cell.length_c   1.000
_cell.angle_alpha   90.00
_cell.angle_beta   90.00
_cell.angle_gamma   90.00
#
_symmetry.space_group_name_H-M   'P 1'
#
loop_
_entity.id
_entity.type
_entity.pdbx_description
1 polymer ?
#
loop_
_entity_poly.entity_id
_entity_poly.type
_entity_poly.pdbx_seq_one_letter_code
_entity_poly.pdbx_strand_id
1 'polypeptide(L)'
;MTEKAYVPYWSRGVSPAEWRQRLMTLALPVRHAAARIIWWETLSLRLVPERDDSLDDMLKHGAEVPDEELQAALIKIGLPEGFVRRRITTPPPRPPRRKKPTP
;
A
#
# COMPACT_ATOMS: atom_id res chain seq x y z
N MET A 1 21.65 -5.43 -13.93
CA MET A 1 21.47 -4.06 -13.43
C MET A 1 20.42 -4.12 -12.35
N THR A 2 20.83 -4.06 -11.08
CA THR A 2 19.92 -4.10 -9.94
C THR A 2 19.25 -2.74 -9.84
N GLU A 3 18.01 -2.66 -10.29
CA GLU A 3 17.15 -1.49 -10.08
C GLU A 3 17.18 -1.18 -8.58
N LYS A 4 17.76 -0.04 -8.20
CA LYS A 4 17.71 0.43 -6.82
C LYS A 4 16.23 0.68 -6.51
N ALA A 5 15.65 -0.28 -5.81
CA ALA A 5 14.43 -0.20 -5.02
C ALA A 5 14.11 1.26 -4.63
N TYR A 6 13.22 1.91 -5.38
CA TYR A 6 12.86 3.30 -5.16
C TYR A 6 12.01 3.38 -3.89
N VAL A 7 12.61 3.85 -2.79
CA VAL A 7 11.86 4.26 -1.61
C VAL A 7 11.51 5.75 -1.76
N PRO A 8 10.23 6.11 -1.84
CA PRO A 8 9.81 7.49 -2.01
C PRO A 8 10.35 8.39 -0.90
N TYR A 9 10.76 9.63 -1.23
CA TYR A 9 11.32 10.55 -0.24
C TYR A 9 10.39 10.80 0.96
N TRP A 10 9.07 10.85 0.73
CA TRP A 10 8.07 11.06 1.77
C TRP A 10 7.94 9.91 2.78
N SER A 11 8.42 8.70 2.45
CA SER A 11 8.44 7.55 3.36
C SER A 11 9.79 7.37 4.06
N ARG A 12 10.81 8.17 3.69
CA ARG A 12 12.11 8.18 4.36
C ARG A 12 11.96 8.85 5.72
N GLY A 13 12.11 8.06 6.78
CA GLY A 13 12.01 8.54 8.17
C GLY A 13 10.75 8.12 8.90
N VAL A 14 9.77 7.54 8.22
CA VAL A 14 8.58 6.96 8.88
C VAL A 14 8.86 5.49 9.21
N SER A 15 8.74 5.13 10.48
CA SER A 15 8.93 3.74 10.93
C SER A 15 7.69 2.89 10.60
N PRO A 16 7.82 1.55 10.51
CA PRO A 16 6.66 0.66 10.34
C PRO A 16 5.62 0.85 11.46
N ALA A 17 6.07 1.02 12.70
CA ALA A 17 5.20 1.27 13.85
C ALA A 17 4.42 2.58 13.70
N GLU A 18 5.05 3.63 13.17
CA GLU A 18 4.38 4.91 12.91
C GLU A 18 3.35 4.78 11.78
N TRP A 19 3.66 4.03 10.72
CA TRP A 19 2.69 3.71 9.67
C TRP A 19 1.48 2.95 10.22
N ARG A 20 1.72 1.97 11.10
CA ARG A 20 0.65 1.25 11.80
C ARG A 20 -0.22 2.21 12.61
N GLN A 21 0.38 3.12 13.39
CA GLN A 21 -0.38 4.10 14.17
C GLN A 21 -1.25 4.97 13.26
N ARG A 22 -0.71 5.47 12.14
CA ARG A 22 -1.46 6.26 11.17
C ARG A 22 -2.61 5.46 10.56
N LEU A 23 -2.38 4.20 10.18
CA LEU A 23 -3.41 3.31 9.63
C LEU A 23 -4.53 3.00 10.64
N MET A 24 -4.20 2.89 11.93
CA MET A 24 -5.18 2.67 12.99
C MET A 24 -6.18 3.83 13.16
N THR A 25 -5.85 5.04 12.66
CA THR A 25 -6.79 6.18 12.63
C THR A 25 -7.87 6.07 11.56
N LEU A 26 -7.73 5.12 10.62
CA LEU A 26 -8.69 4.89 9.54
C LEU A 26 -9.76 3.88 9.95
N ALA A 27 -10.97 4.06 9.43
CA ALA A 27 -12.05 3.09 9.59
C ALA A 27 -11.83 1.86 8.69
N LEU A 28 -12.43 0.74 9.09
CA LEU A 28 -12.61 -0.40 8.18
C LEU A 28 -13.71 -0.07 7.17
N PRO A 29 -13.63 -0.56 5.91
CA PRO A 29 -12.59 -1.42 5.35
C PRO A 29 -11.39 -0.66 4.76
N VAL A 30 -11.45 0.68 4.70
CA VAL A 30 -10.44 1.57 4.08
C VAL A 30 -9.03 1.38 4.63
N ARG A 31 -8.93 1.11 5.94
CA ARG A 31 -7.66 0.78 6.61
C ARG A 31 -6.88 -0.34 5.91
N HIS A 32 -7.55 -1.44 5.52
CA HIS A 32 -6.89 -2.59 4.90
C HIS A 32 -6.41 -2.26 3.47
N ALA A 33 -7.23 -1.55 2.70
CA ALA A 33 -6.86 -1.09 1.37
C ALA A 33 -5.66 -0.11 1.44
N ALA A 34 -5.67 0.83 2.39
CA ALA A 34 -4.56 1.75 2.62
C ALA A 34 -3.29 1.02 3.07
N ALA A 35 -3.40 0.06 3.99
CA ALA A 35 -2.27 -0.73 4.47
C ALA A 35 -1.54 -1.46 3.34
N ARG A 36 -2.30 -2.00 2.37
CA ARG A 36 -1.72 -2.64 1.18
C ARG A 36 -0.84 -1.69 0.37
N ILE A 37 -1.28 -0.45 0.16
CA ILE A 37 -0.51 0.56 -0.58
C ILE A 37 0.75 0.94 0.20
N ILE A 38 0.64 1.22 1.50
CA ILE A 38 1.80 1.51 2.35
C ILE A 38 2.81 0.38 2.31
N TRP A 39 2.34 -0.86 2.41
CA TRP A 39 3.20 -2.01 2.40
C TRP A 39 3.99 -2.13 1.09
N TRP A 40 3.32 -2.06 -0.06
CA TRP A 40 3.98 -2.16 -1.36
C TRP A 40 4.96 -1.03 -1.64
N GLU A 41 4.62 0.19 -1.25
CA GLU A 41 5.39 1.39 -1.60
C GLU A 41 6.52 1.72 -0.61
N THR A 42 6.45 1.19 0.61
CA THR A 42 7.39 1.58 1.70
C THR A 42 8.05 0.42 2.43
N LEU A 43 7.40 -0.74 2.52
CA LEU A 43 7.87 -1.88 3.33
C LEU A 43 8.32 -3.08 2.49
N SER A 44 7.85 -3.21 1.25
CA SER A 44 8.23 -4.29 0.33
C SER A 44 9.74 -4.41 0.11
N LEU A 45 10.45 -3.29 0.28
CA LEU A 45 11.90 -3.15 0.09
C LEU A 45 12.70 -3.21 1.39
N ARG A 46 12.04 -3.22 2.56
CA ARG A 46 12.70 -3.36 3.87
C ARG A 46 12.95 -4.82 4.20
N LEU A 47 14.01 -5.08 4.98
CA LEU A 47 14.34 -6.43 5.45
C LEU A 47 13.19 -6.96 6.33
N VAL A 48 12.89 -8.25 6.21
CA VAL A 48 11.82 -8.94 6.98
C VAL A 48 11.85 -8.66 8.49
N PRO A 49 13.00 -8.70 9.21
CA PRO A 49 13.03 -8.37 10.64
C PRO A 49 12.71 -6.92 10.99
N GLU A 50 12.66 -6.02 10.00
CA GLU A 50 12.24 -4.63 10.18
C GLU A 50 10.75 -4.43 9.87
N ARG A 51 10.00 -5.49 9.55
CA ARG A 51 8.56 -5.42 9.25
C ARG A 51 7.75 -5.64 10.53
N ASP A 52 6.63 -4.94 10.63
CA ASP A 52 5.67 -5.09 11.74
C ASP A 52 4.65 -6.16 11.35
N ASP A 53 4.60 -7.26 12.10
CA ASP A 53 3.70 -8.41 11.83
C ASP A 53 2.23 -7.98 11.72
N SER A 54 1.81 -6.93 12.43
CA SER A 54 0.43 -6.46 12.37
C SER A 54 0.09 -5.77 11.05
N LEU A 55 1.07 -5.25 10.32
CA LEU A 55 0.86 -4.75 8.96
C LEU A 55 0.72 -5.89 7.96
N ASP A 56 1.51 -6.95 8.12
CA ASP A 56 1.38 -8.16 7.31
C ASP A 56 0.02 -8.84 7.52
N ASP A 57 -0.49 -8.83 8.76
CA ASP A 57 -1.85 -9.29 9.07
C ASP A 57 -2.93 -8.49 8.35
N MET A 58 -2.79 -7.16 8.24
CA MET A 58 -3.75 -6.32 7.51
C MET A 58 -3.81 -6.68 6.01
N LEU A 59 -2.74 -7.22 5.42
CA LEU A 59 -2.73 -7.62 4.02
C LEU A 59 -3.60 -8.85 3.73
N LYS A 60 -3.80 -9.71 4.73
CA LYS A 60 -4.63 -10.92 4.64
C LYS A 60 -6.10 -10.58 4.38
N HIS A 61 -6.50 -9.34 4.65
CA HIS A 61 -7.85 -8.87 4.43
C HIS A 61 -7.95 -8.11 3.09
N GLY A 62 -8.72 -8.67 2.16
CA GLY A 62 -9.15 -7.97 0.94
C GLY A 62 -10.25 -6.96 1.26
N ALA A 63 -10.10 -5.72 0.82
CA ALA A 63 -11.12 -4.69 0.91
C ALA A 63 -11.26 -4.02 -0.47
N GLU A 64 -12.45 -4.12 -1.06
CA GLU A 64 -12.83 -3.27 -2.18
C GLU A 64 -13.39 -1.97 -1.60
N VAL A 65 -12.74 -0.86 -1.94
CA VAL A 65 -13.03 0.47 -1.42
C VAL A 65 -13.08 1.42 -2.62
N PRO A 66 -14.06 2.34 -2.69
CA PRO A 66 -14.08 3.35 -3.73
C PRO A 66 -12.77 4.14 -3.78
N ASP A 67 -12.28 4.42 -4.99
CA ASP A 67 -11.02 5.11 -5.21
C ASP A 67 -10.97 6.47 -4.50
N GLU A 68 -12.10 7.18 -4.43
CA GLU A 68 -12.20 8.49 -3.74
C GLU A 68 -11.98 8.36 -2.22
N GLU A 69 -12.61 7.36 -1.59
CA GLU A 69 -12.45 7.08 -0.16
C GLU A 69 -11.03 6.66 0.17
N LEU A 70 -10.43 5.83 -0.70
CA LEU A 70 -9.05 5.40 -0.54
C LEU A 70 -8.08 6.57 -0.71
N GLN A 71 -8.30 7.44 -1.70
CA GLN A 71 -7.49 8.64 -1.90
C GLN A 71 -7.54 9.55 -0.67
N ALA A 72 -8.75 9.86 -0.18
CA ALA A 72 -8.93 10.70 1.00
C ALA A 72 -8.24 10.10 2.24
N ALA A 73 -8.34 8.78 2.43
CA ALA A 73 -7.70 8.11 3.54
C ALA A 73 -6.16 8.11 3.45
N LEU A 74 -5.59 7.91 2.26
CA LEU A 74 -4.13 7.97 2.07
C LEU A 74 -3.58 9.37 2.32
N ILE A 75 -4.28 10.40 1.84
CA ILE A 75 -3.91 11.79 2.10
C ILE A 75 -4.00 12.08 3.61
N LYS A 76 -5.06 11.60 4.27
CA LYS A 76 -5.25 11.75 5.73
C LYS A 76 -4.10 11.14 6.55
N ILE A 77 -3.53 10.02 6.12
CA ILE A 77 -2.37 9.39 6.81
C ILE A 77 -1.01 9.97 6.38
N GLY A 78 -1.02 11.04 5.58
CA GLY A 78 0.15 11.84 5.25
C GLY A 78 0.85 11.47 3.93
N LEU A 79 0.17 10.81 3.00
CA LEU A 79 0.72 10.60 1.67
C LEU A 79 0.56 11.87 0.83
N PRO A 80 1.57 12.23 0.01
CA PRO A 80 1.45 13.37 -0.89
C PRO A 80 0.31 13.18 -1.89
N GLU A 81 -0.56 14.17 -2.01
CA GLU A 81 -1.73 14.10 -2.89
C GLU A 81 -1.37 13.80 -4.35
N GLY A 82 -0.29 14.41 -4.87
CA GLY A 82 0.20 14.13 -6.22
C GLY A 82 0.64 12.68 -6.45
N PHE A 83 1.13 12.01 -5.40
CA PHE A 83 1.45 10.58 -5.44
C PHE A 83 0.18 9.73 -5.43
N VAL A 84 -0.72 10.01 -4.48
CA VAL A 84 -1.97 9.28 -4.28
C VAL A 84 -2.82 9.28 -5.55
N ARG A 85 -3.02 10.46 -6.15
CA ARG A 85 -3.76 10.61 -7.40
C ARG A 85 -3.15 9.76 -8.51
N ARG A 86 -1.84 9.84 -8.76
CA ARG A 86 -1.17 9.05 -9.81
C ARG A 86 -1.26 7.54 -9.58
N ARG A 87 -1.12 7.11 -8.32
CA ARG A 87 -1.07 5.69 -7.96
C ARG A 87 -2.42 4.99 -8.06
N ILE A 88 -3.49 5.69 -7.70
CA ILE A 88 -4.86 5.16 -7.72
C ILE A 88 -5.51 5.33 -9.09
N THR A 89 -5.28 6.46 -9.78
CA THR A 89 -5.82 6.66 -11.14
C THR A 89 -5.16 5.78 -12.20
N THR A 90 -3.97 5.23 -11.93
CA THR A 90 -3.35 4.23 -12.81
C THR A 90 -3.86 2.85 -12.41
N PRO A 91 -4.77 2.21 -13.19
CA PRO A 91 -5.17 0.85 -12.89
C PRO A 91 -3.93 -0.04 -12.87
N PRO A 92 -3.80 -0.98 -11.90
CA PRO A 92 -2.72 -1.96 -11.99
C PRO A 92 -2.80 -2.65 -13.34
N PRO A 93 -1.69 -2.92 -14.04
CA PRO A 93 -1.72 -3.71 -15.26
C PRO A 93 -2.46 -5.00 -14.92
N ARG A 94 -3.61 -5.25 -15.57
CA ARG A 94 -4.37 -6.48 -15.36
C ARG A 94 -3.38 -7.63 -15.51
N PRO A 95 -3.24 -8.53 -14.53
CA PRO A 95 -2.39 -9.68 -14.70
C PRO A 95 -2.84 -10.39 -16.00
N PRO A 96 -1.92 -10.81 -16.87
CA PRO A 96 -2.30 -11.51 -18.09
C PRO A 96 -3.19 -12.66 -17.65
N ARG A 97 -4.44 -12.69 -18.15
CA ARG A 97 -5.35 -13.81 -17.89
C ARG A 97 -4.58 -15.07 -18.24
N ARG A 98 -4.25 -15.90 -17.24
CA ARG A 98 -3.74 -17.25 -17.49
C ARG A 98 -4.78 -17.91 -18.38
N LYS A 99 -4.47 -18.06 -19.68
CA LYS A 99 -5.26 -18.93 -20.55
C LYS A 99 -5.21 -20.29 -19.86
N LYS A 100 -6.36 -20.79 -19.39
CA LYS A 100 -6.46 -22.18 -18.96
C LYS A 100 -5.89 -23.03 -20.11
N PRO A 101 -4.98 -23.98 -19.85
CA PRO A 101 -4.66 -24.95 -20.87
C PRO A 101 -5.98 -25.64 -21.23
N THR A 102 -6.38 -25.50 -22.50
CA THR A 102 -7.50 -26.23 -23.06
C THR A 102 -7.14 -27.72 -23.01
N PRO A 103 -8.03 -28.60 -22.54
CA PRO A 103 -7.80 -30.04 -22.54
C PRO A 103 -7.62 -30.59 -23.97
#